data_AF-A0A6P0M2T4-F1
#
_entry.id   AF-A0A6P0M2T4-F1
#
_cell.length_a   1.000
_cell.length_b   1.000
_cell.length_c   1.000
_cell.angle_alpha   90.00
_cell.angle_beta   90.00
_cell.angle_gamma   90.00
#
_symmetry.space_group_name_H-M   'P 1'
#
loop_
_entity.id
_entity.type
_entity.pdbx_description
1 polymer ?
#
loop_
_entity_poly.entity_id
_entity_poly.type
_entity_poly.pdbx_seq_one_letter_code
_entity_poly.pdbx_strand_id
1 'polypeptide(L)'
;MSKEQISKTSKILQLAKQGNPNVIAAILNHKLQHEGIIAKVKLHNSCLLVLLEADPAPKPGAVVRFIYHTISKLKPNSIDTVKILGRSLREKQPAWRKQIKLES
;
A
#
# COMPACT_ATOMS: atom_id res chain seq x y z
N MET A 1 -26.34 1.44 13.47
CA MET A 1 -24.99 0.92 13.14
C MET A 1 -24.58 -0.09 14.21
N SER A 2 -24.46 -1.37 13.87
CA SER A 2 -24.38 -2.48 14.85
C SER A 2 -22.99 -2.62 15.49
N LYS A 3 -22.95 -3.04 16.77
CA LYS A 3 -21.73 -3.21 17.60
C LYS A 3 -20.69 -4.15 16.98
N GLU A 4 -21.12 -5.08 16.14
CA GLU A 4 -20.25 -6.00 15.38
C GLU A 4 -19.40 -5.31 14.30
N GLN A 5 -19.94 -4.26 13.65
CA GLN A 5 -19.21 -3.49 12.64
C GLN A 5 -18.09 -2.64 13.26
N ILE A 6 -18.28 -2.17 14.49
CA ILE A 6 -17.30 -1.37 15.23
C ILE A 6 -16.10 -2.26 15.64
N SER A 7 -16.36 -3.50 16.07
CA SER A 7 -15.32 -4.48 16.44
C SER A 7 -14.46 -4.96 15.25
N LYS A 8 -15.07 -5.12 14.07
CA LYS A 8 -14.33 -5.56 12.87
C LYS A 8 -13.45 -4.44 12.30
N THR A 9 -13.96 -3.20 12.32
CA THR A 9 -13.24 -2.01 11.84
C THR A 9 -12.02 -1.69 12.71
N SER A 10 -12.14 -1.81 14.03
CA SER A 10 -11.02 -1.60 14.95
C SER A 10 -9.91 -2.64 14.77
N LYS A 11 -10.27 -3.91 14.56
CA LYS A 11 -9.30 -4.99 14.30
C LYS A 11 -8.54 -4.80 12.98
N ILE A 12 -9.22 -4.38 11.92
CA ILE A 12 -8.60 -4.07 10.62
C ILE A 12 -7.60 -2.91 10.77
N LEU A 13 -7.99 -1.84 11.45
CA LEU A 13 -7.09 -0.69 11.66
C LEU A 13 -5.86 -1.06 12.50
N GLN A 14 -6.05 -1.89 13.54
CA GLN A 14 -4.94 -2.34 14.39
C GLN A 14 -3.95 -3.23 13.62
N LEU A 15 -4.44 -4.15 12.78
CA LEU A 15 -3.57 -4.97 11.93
C LEU A 15 -2.83 -4.12 10.88
N ALA A 16 -3.49 -3.10 10.30
CA ALA A 16 -2.84 -2.17 9.38
C ALA A 16 -1.72 -1.38 10.09
N LYS A 17 -1.95 -0.92 11.33
CA LYS A 17 -0.94 -0.25 12.18
C LYS A 17 0.24 -1.14 12.53
N GLN A 18 0.04 -2.45 12.63
CA GLN A 18 1.11 -3.43 12.84
C GLN A 18 1.87 -3.74 11.54
N GLY A 19 1.52 -3.10 10.43
CA GLY A 19 2.17 -3.34 9.14
C GLY A 19 1.70 -4.60 8.44
N ASN A 20 0.53 -5.16 8.79
CA ASN A 20 0.04 -6.39 8.17
C ASN A 20 -0.11 -6.20 6.64
N PRO A 21 0.69 -6.91 5.82
CA PRO A 21 0.75 -6.63 4.39
C PRO A 21 -0.56 -6.97 3.66
N ASN A 22 -1.31 -7.97 4.12
CA ASN A 22 -2.59 -8.35 3.52
C ASN A 22 -3.65 -7.27 3.74
N VAL A 23 -3.70 -6.71 4.96
CA VAL A 23 -4.64 -5.63 5.29
C VAL A 23 -4.28 -4.36 4.53
N ILE A 24 -3.00 -4.00 4.49
CA ILE A 24 -2.55 -2.83 3.73
C ILE A 24 -2.85 -3.01 2.23
N ALA A 25 -2.60 -4.19 1.66
CA ALA A 25 -2.96 -4.49 0.28
C ALA A 25 -4.47 -4.32 0.04
N ALA A 26 -5.33 -4.80 0.94
CA ALA A 26 -6.78 -4.64 0.81
C ALA A 26 -7.20 -3.16 0.82
N ILE A 27 -6.64 -2.36 1.72
CA ILE A 27 -6.88 -0.90 1.78
C ILE A 27 -6.46 -0.21 0.49
N LEU A 28 -5.26 -0.54 -0.02
CA LEU A 28 -4.74 0.04 -1.25
C LEU A 28 -5.59 -0.34 -2.46
N ASN A 29 -5.90 -1.63 -2.63
CA ASN A 29 -6.74 -2.10 -3.75
C ASN A 29 -8.13 -1.49 -3.72
N HIS A 30 -8.77 -1.38 -2.55
CA HIS A 30 -10.07 -0.74 -2.43
C HIS A 30 -10.06 0.72 -2.91
N LYS A 31 -9.00 1.47 -2.56
CA LYS A 31 -8.86 2.88 -2.97
C LYS A 31 -8.41 3.07 -4.42
N LEU A 32 -7.65 2.12 -4.97
CA LEU A 32 -7.09 2.18 -6.32
C LEU A 32 -7.95 1.46 -7.38
N GLN A 33 -9.03 0.79 -6.97
CA GLN A 33 -9.88 0.00 -7.85
C GLN A 33 -10.42 0.82 -9.03
N HIS A 34 -10.83 2.07 -8.80
CA HIS A 34 -11.36 2.95 -9.84
C HIS A 34 -10.30 3.39 -10.87
N GLU A 35 -9.02 3.32 -10.52
CA GLU A 35 -7.89 3.63 -11.41
C GLU A 35 -7.42 2.40 -12.19
N GLY A 36 -8.03 1.23 -11.98
CA GLY A 36 -7.60 -0.03 -12.60
C GLY A 36 -6.23 -0.52 -12.14
N ILE A 37 -5.75 -0.05 -10.97
CA ILE A 37 -4.42 -0.40 -10.44
C ILE A 37 -4.56 -1.50 -9.39
N ILE A 38 -3.77 -2.56 -9.54
CA ILE A 38 -3.65 -3.67 -8.58
C ILE A 38 -2.42 -3.43 -7.70
N ALA A 39 -2.61 -3.46 -6.38
CA ALA A 39 -1.55 -3.35 -5.39
C ALA A 39 -1.22 -4.70 -4.75
N LYS A 40 0.05 -5.10 -4.81
CA LYS A 40 0.60 -6.26 -4.09
C LYS A 40 1.58 -5.76 -3.04
N VAL A 41 1.44 -6.25 -1.82
CA VAL A 41 2.21 -5.75 -0.67
C VAL A 41 2.93 -6.88 0.03
N LYS A 42 4.19 -6.63 0.40
CA LYS A 42 4.98 -7.50 1.28
C LYS A 42 5.66 -6.65 2.34
N LEU A 43 5.81 -7.17 3.54
CA LEU A 43 6.63 -6.59 4.58
C LEU A 43 7.86 -7.47 4.78
N HIS A 44 9.05 -6.89 4.74
CA HIS A 44 10.30 -7.56 5.08
C HIS A 44 11.06 -6.70 6.07
N ASN A 45 11.26 -7.21 7.29
CA ASN A 45 11.71 -6.43 8.44
C ASN A 45 10.82 -5.18 8.60
N SER A 46 11.40 -3.99 8.53
CA SER A 46 10.69 -2.70 8.57
C SER A 46 10.51 -2.03 7.19
N CYS A 47 10.69 -2.78 6.11
CA CYS A 47 10.52 -2.28 4.74
C CYS A 47 9.25 -2.85 4.10
N LEU A 48 8.28 -1.97 3.82
CA LEU A 48 7.08 -2.31 3.08
C LEU A 48 7.34 -2.22 1.57
N LEU A 49 7.30 -3.34 0.87
CA LEU A 49 7.32 -3.37 -0.59
C LEU A 49 5.90 -3.30 -1.13
N VAL A 50 5.63 -2.31 -1.97
CA VAL A 50 4.36 -2.09 -2.68
C VAL A 50 4.62 -2.18 -4.18
N LEU A 51 4.13 -3.23 -4.82
CA LEU A 51 4.11 -3.37 -6.28
C LEU A 51 2.75 -2.93 -6.80
N LEU A 52 2.77 -1.97 -7.72
CA LEU A 52 1.60 -1.42 -8.40
C LEU A 52 1.61 -1.87 -9.85
N GLU A 53 0.54 -2.54 -10.27
CA GLU A 53 0.39 -3.11 -11.60
C GLU A 53 -0.86 -2.56 -12.29
N ALA A 54 -0.71 -2.16 -13.55
CA ALA A 54 -1.80 -1.75 -14.43
C ALA A 54 -1.39 -2.00 -15.88
N ASP A 55 -2.23 -1.69 -16.86
CA ASP A 55 -1.84 -1.71 -18.28
C ASP A 55 -2.33 -0.43 -18.98
N PRO A 56 -1.46 0.54 -19.32
CA PRO A 56 0.00 0.54 -19.12
C PRO A 56 0.42 0.74 -17.65
N ALA A 57 1.73 0.69 -17.37
CA ALA A 57 2.26 0.88 -16.03
C ALA A 57 1.79 2.23 -15.40
N PRO A 58 1.45 2.28 -14.10
CA PRO A 58 0.99 3.51 -13.47
C PRO A 58 2.02 4.64 -13.56
N LYS A 59 1.58 5.89 -13.72
CA LYS A 59 2.49 7.05 -13.69
C LYS A 59 2.94 7.33 -12.24
N PRO A 60 4.26 7.45 -11.96
CA PRO A 60 4.76 7.50 -10.59
C PRO A 60 4.26 8.70 -9.78
N GLY A 61 4.11 9.88 -10.40
CA GLY A 61 3.90 11.13 -9.67
C GLY A 61 2.69 11.16 -8.74
N ALA A 62 1.50 10.80 -9.24
CA ALA A 62 0.29 10.79 -8.43
C ALA A 62 0.26 9.58 -7.48
N VAL A 63 0.62 8.39 -7.99
CA VAL A 63 0.47 7.16 -7.22
C VAL A 63 1.47 7.04 -6.08
N VAL A 64 2.71 7.52 -6.24
CA VAL A 64 3.71 7.53 -5.15
C VAL A 64 3.26 8.43 -4.00
N ARG A 65 2.74 9.62 -4.32
CA ARG A 65 2.18 10.55 -3.30
C ARG A 65 0.98 9.94 -2.59
N PHE A 66 0.10 9.28 -3.33
CA PHE A 66 -1.04 8.57 -2.77
C PHE A 66 -0.63 7.44 -1.80
N ILE A 67 0.35 6.62 -2.19
CA ILE A 67 0.86 5.55 -1.31
C ILE A 67 1.48 6.14 -0.05
N TYR A 68 2.35 7.14 -0.19
CA TYR A 68 2.95 7.82 0.96
C TYR A 68 1.89 8.31 1.96
N HIS A 69 0.93 9.10 1.47
CA HIS A 69 -0.13 9.66 2.33
C HIS A 69 -0.98 8.58 3.00
N THR A 70 -1.31 7.52 2.25
CA THR A 70 -2.14 6.43 2.77
C THR A 70 -1.42 5.68 3.88
N ILE A 71 -0.14 5.32 3.67
CA ILE A 71 0.65 4.60 4.67
C ILE A 71 0.99 5.48 5.87
N SER A 72 1.41 6.74 5.67
CA SER A 72 1.69 7.66 6.77
C SER A 72 0.45 7.89 7.66
N LYS A 73 -0.75 7.95 7.07
CA LYS A 73 -2.00 8.04 7.85
C LYS A 73 -2.29 6.82 8.72
N LEU A 74 -1.80 5.63 8.33
CA LEU A 74 -1.93 4.44 9.16
C LEU A 74 -1.05 4.55 10.41
N LYS A 75 -0.01 5.40 10.41
CA LYS A 75 1.00 5.51 11.48
C LYS A 75 1.52 4.13 11.91
N PRO A 76 2.13 3.38 10.98
CA PRO A 76 2.58 2.03 11.29
C PRO A 76 3.79 2.06 12.21
N ASN A 77 3.75 1.29 13.30
CA ASN A 77 4.84 1.25 14.28
C ASN A 77 6.02 0.35 13.84
N SER A 78 5.81 -0.45 12.79
CA SER A 78 6.74 -1.51 12.34
C SER A 78 7.33 -1.24 10.96
N ILE A 79 7.07 -0.07 10.35
CA ILE A 79 7.49 0.24 8.99
C ILE A 79 8.30 1.55 9.01
N ASP A 80 9.57 1.47 8.66
CA ASP A 80 10.46 2.64 8.55
C ASP A 80 10.52 3.15 7.11
N THR A 81 10.38 2.23 6.15
CA THR A 81 10.58 2.52 4.73
C THR A 81 9.52 1.86 3.87
N VAL A 82 9.17 2.53 2.77
CA VAL A 82 8.28 2.00 1.74
C VAL A 82 9.01 2.01 0.40
N LYS A 83 9.14 0.83 -0.22
CA LYS A 83 9.61 0.67 -1.59
C LYS A 83 8.40 0.51 -2.50
N ILE A 84 8.27 1.37 -3.49
CA ILE A 84 7.15 1.40 -4.43
C ILE A 84 7.68 1.07 -5.82
N LEU A 85 7.10 0.06 -6.45
CA LEU A 85 7.42 -0.38 -7.80
C LEU A 85 6.19 -0.17 -8.68
N GLY A 86 6.36 0.38 -9.89
CA GLY A 86 5.30 0.43 -10.89
C GLY A 86 5.65 -0.43 -12.10
N ARG A 87 4.69 -1.24 -12.55
CA ARG A 87 4.90 -2.23 -13.61
C ARG A 87 3.67 -2.33 -14.51
N SER A 88 3.87 -2.61 -15.81
CA SER A 88 2.77 -3.03 -16.67
C SER A 88 2.47 -4.51 -16.40
N LEU A 89 1.20 -4.92 -16.41
CA LEU A 89 0.82 -6.33 -16.28
C LEU A 89 1.47 -7.24 -17.33
N ARG A 90 1.91 -6.69 -18.47
CA ARG A 90 2.60 -7.41 -19.54
C ARG A 90 4.10 -7.57 -19.32
N GLU A 91 4.65 -6.82 -18.37
CA GLU A 91 6.09 -6.72 -18.13
C GLU A 91 6.50 -7.48 -16.88
N LYS A 92 7.68 -8.11 -16.91
CA LYS A 92 8.27 -8.72 -15.71
C LYS A 92 8.99 -7.70 -14.84
N GLN A 93 9.61 -6.71 -15.47
CA GLN A 93 10.41 -5.71 -14.78
C GLN A 93 9.58 -4.46 -14.45
N PRO A 94 9.78 -3.85 -13.27
CA PRO A 94 9.22 -2.55 -12.98
C PRO A 94 9.71 -1.50 -13.98
N ALA A 95 8.78 -0.70 -14.52
CA ALA A 95 9.08 0.47 -15.33
C ALA A 95 9.75 1.58 -14.47
N TRP A 96 9.46 1.60 -13.17
CA TRP A 96 10.08 2.53 -12.23
C TRP A 96 10.08 1.98 -10.80
N ARG A 97 10.95 2.57 -9.97
CA ARG A 97 11.10 2.27 -8.55
C ARG A 97 11.26 3.56 -7.76
N LYS A 98 10.64 3.64 -6.59
CA LYS A 98 10.85 4.71 -5.60
C LYS A 98 10.97 4.13 -4.21
N GLN A 99 11.79 4.75 -3.39
CA GLN A 99 11.91 4.43 -1.97
C GLN A 99 11.70 5.70 -1.18
N ILE A 100 10.86 5.61 -0.15
CA ILE A 100 10.53 6.71 0.75
C ILE A 100 10.74 6.22 2.19
N LYS A 101 11.31 7.10 3.03
CA LYS A 101 11.26 6.92 4.48
C LYS A 101 9.92 7.46 4.97
N LEU A 102 9.32 6.77 5.92
CA LEU A 102 8.20 7.34 6.67
C LEU A 102 8.82 8.22 7.76
N GLU A 103 8.30 9.43 7.92
CA GLU A 103 8.68 10.25 9.06
C GLU A 103 7.89 9.77 10.29
N SER A 104 8.65 9.52 11.36
CA SER A 104 8.16 9.03 12.66
C SER A 104 7.40 10.11 13.42
#